data_AF-A0A921I308-F1
#
_entry.id   AF-A0A921I308-F1
#
_cell.length_a   1.000
_cell.length_b   1.000
_cell.length_c   1.000
_cell.angle_alpha   90.00
_cell.angle_beta   90.00
_cell.angle_gamma   90.00
#
_symmetry.space_group_name_H-M   'P 1'
#
loop_
_entity.id
_entity.type
_entity.pdbx_description
1 polymer ?
#
loop_
_entity_poly.entity_id
_entity_poly.type
_entity_poly.pdbx_seq_one_letter_code
_entity_poly.pdbx_strand_id
1 'polypeptide(L)'
;MEIYISIIGAIVAILVAIIGAVLANRNMLILQTRKLKEEHYIAYIEALHYLISNNNDEAIKQYVLMRDKLFLMASEEVIKELLQFEHNGVGKSQEVHDKYLTNLIKAIRVDLKLKNNQLPILYFKR
;
A
#
# COMPACT_ATOMS: atom_id res chain seq x y z
N MET A 1 53.68 16.89 4.53
CA MET A 1 52.56 16.78 3.56
C MET A 1 51.68 15.56 3.83
N GLU A 2 52.24 14.40 4.18
CA GLU A 2 51.47 13.17 4.45
C GLU A 2 50.41 13.29 5.56
N ILE A 3 50.73 13.98 6.65
CA ILE A 3 49.78 14.21 7.77
C ILE A 3 48.54 14.98 7.30
N TYR A 4 48.70 16.01 6.46
CA TYR A 4 47.58 16.78 5.93
C TYR A 4 46.68 15.93 5.02
N ILE A 5 47.29 15.07 4.18
CA ILE A 5 46.55 14.17 3.30
C ILE A 5 45.75 13.15 4.14
N SER A 6 46.36 12.60 5.20
CA SER A 6 45.70 11.66 6.12
C SER A 6 44.52 12.31 6.86
N ILE A 7 44.66 13.55 7.34
CA ILE A 7 43.59 14.30 8.00
C ILE A 7 42.43 14.57 7.03
N ILE A 8 42.72 14.99 5.80
CA ILE A 8 41.70 15.22 4.77
C ILE A 8 40.97 13.90 4.45
N GLY A 9 41.71 12.80 4.28
CA GLY A 9 41.14 11.47 4.06
C GLY A 9 40.22 11.02 5.19
N ALA A 10 40.62 11.25 6.44
CA ALA A 10 39.80 10.94 7.61
C ALA A 10 38.49 11.77 7.64
N ILE A 11 38.57 13.07 7.36
CA ILE A 11 37.40 13.95 7.31
C ILE A 11 36.45 13.51 6.19
N VAL A 12 36.97 13.20 5.00
CA VAL A 12 36.15 12.73 3.87
C VAL A 12 35.49 11.39 4.20
N ALA A 13 36.20 10.45 4.82
CA ALA A 13 35.62 9.17 5.22
C ALA A 13 34.46 9.34 6.23
N ILE A 14 34.62 10.23 7.21
CA ILE A 14 33.57 10.57 8.18
C ILE A 14 32.35 11.17 7.45
N LEU A 15 32.57 12.11 6.54
CA LEU A 15 31.47 12.74 5.78
C LEU A 15 30.72 11.72 4.91
N VAL A 16 31.44 10.85 4.21
CA VAL A 16 30.83 9.78 3.39
C VAL A 16 30.01 8.82 4.27
N ALA A 17 30.53 8.45 5.45
CA ALA A 17 29.80 7.59 6.38
C ALA A 17 28.50 8.25 6.88
N ILE A 18 28.54 9.53 7.24
CA ILE A 18 27.36 10.28 7.68
C ILE A 18 26.32 10.37 6.56
N ILE A 19 26.73 10.76 5.34
CA ILE A 19 25.85 10.86 4.18
C ILE A 19 25.22 9.49 3.87
N GLY A 20 26.04 8.45 3.82
CA GLY A 20 25.59 7.07 3.58
C GLY A 20 24.55 6.61 4.59
N ALA A 21 24.79 6.85 5.88
CA ALA A 21 23.84 6.50 6.95
C ALA A 21 22.51 7.26 6.82
N VAL A 22 22.54 8.56 6.51
CA VAL A 22 21.32 9.37 6.34
C VAL A 22 20.50 8.89 5.15
N LEU A 23 21.14 8.63 4.00
CA LEU A 23 20.46 8.10 2.81
C LEU A 23 19.88 6.71 3.04
N ALA A 24 20.64 5.81 3.68
CA ALA A 24 20.18 4.47 4.01
C ALA A 24 18.96 4.51 4.94
N ASN A 25 18.99 5.34 5.99
CA ASN A 25 17.89 5.44 6.93
C ASN A 25 16.61 6.01 6.27
N ARG A 26 16.74 7.04 5.42
CA ARG A 26 15.61 7.58 4.65
C ARG A 26 14.98 6.54 3.74
N ASN A 27 15.80 5.79 3.01
CA ASN A 27 15.32 4.72 2.14
C ASN A 27 14.65 3.60 2.94
N MET A 28 15.21 3.23 4.10
CA MET A 28 14.63 2.23 4.98
C MET A 28 13.25 2.64 5.49
N LEU A 29 13.06 3.88 5.95
CA LEU A 29 11.75 4.39 6.37
C LEU A 29 10.71 4.36 5.24
N ILE A 30 11.12 4.74 4.02
CA ILE A 30 10.25 4.70 2.84
C ILE A 30 9.84 3.26 2.51
N LEU A 31 10.75 2.29 2.62
CA LEU A 31 10.45 0.89 2.37
C LEU A 31 9.55 0.29 3.47
N GLN A 32 9.83 0.61 4.74
CA GLN A 32 9.02 0.16 5.88
C GLN A 32 7.59 0.69 5.80
N THR A 33 7.42 1.97 5.50
CA THR A 33 6.09 2.58 5.34
C THR A 33 5.32 1.98 4.16
N ARG A 34 5.98 1.68 3.03
CA ARG A 34 5.34 0.97 1.92
C ARG A 34 4.94 -0.45 2.28
N LYS A 35 5.81 -1.18 2.98
CA LYS A 35 5.52 -2.54 3.44
C LYS A 35 4.33 -2.56 4.40
N LEU A 36 4.28 -1.60 5.33
CA LEU A 36 3.16 -1.45 6.25
C LEU A 36 1.85 -1.19 5.49
N LYS A 37 1.85 -0.28 4.51
CA LYS A 37 0.69 -0.05 3.64
C LYS A 37 0.26 -1.32 2.90
N GLU A 38 1.21 -2.04 2.32
CA GLU A 38 0.96 -3.29 1.60
C GLU A 38 0.28 -4.34 2.50
N GLU A 39 0.79 -4.55 3.71
CA GLU A 39 0.19 -5.47 4.68
C GLU A 39 -1.26 -5.13 4.99
N HIS A 40 -1.57 -3.84 5.16
CA HIS A 40 -2.94 -3.40 5.41
C HIS A 40 -3.85 -3.49 4.19
N TYR A 41 -3.34 -3.25 2.99
CA TYR A 41 -4.10 -3.47 1.75
C TYR A 41 -4.42 -4.95 1.55
N ILE A 42 -3.47 -5.85 1.81
CA ILE A 42 -3.69 -7.30 1.76
C ILE A 42 -4.74 -7.70 2.79
N ALA A 43 -4.61 -7.25 4.06
CA ALA A 43 -5.56 -7.55 5.11
C ALA A 43 -6.98 -7.06 4.80
N TYR A 44 -7.12 -5.89 4.16
CA TYR A 44 -8.42 -5.41 3.67
C TYR A 44 -9.02 -6.33 2.61
N ILE A 45 -8.23 -6.73 1.60
CA ILE A 45 -8.69 -7.61 0.53
C ILE A 45 -9.10 -8.98 1.10
N GLU A 46 -8.32 -9.52 2.03
CA GLU A 46 -8.64 -10.77 2.75
C GLU A 46 -9.96 -10.64 3.52
N ALA A 47 -10.13 -9.56 4.29
CA ALA A 47 -11.35 -9.32 5.05
C ALA A 47 -12.58 -9.14 4.13
N LEU A 48 -12.42 -8.50 2.97
CA LEU A 48 -13.48 -8.38 1.97
C LEU A 48 -13.90 -9.76 1.40
N HIS A 49 -12.94 -10.61 1.04
CA HIS A 49 -13.25 -11.98 0.59
C HIS A 49 -13.87 -12.83 1.71
N TYR A 50 -13.39 -12.66 2.94
CA TYR A 50 -13.90 -13.37 4.10
C TYR A 50 -15.36 -12.98 4.40
N LEU A 51 -15.68 -11.69 4.29
CA LEU A 51 -17.03 -11.16 4.39
C LEU A 51 -17.97 -11.78 3.35
N ILE A 52 -17.54 -11.82 2.09
CA ILE A 52 -18.33 -12.41 1.00
C ILE A 52 -18.55 -13.91 1.24
N SER A 53 -17.55 -14.63 1.76
CA SER A 53 -17.62 -16.09 1.95
C SER A 53 -18.46 -16.51 3.16
N ASN A 54 -18.41 -15.78 4.27
CA ASN A 54 -18.95 -16.24 5.55
C ASN A 54 -20.15 -15.43 6.06
N ASN A 55 -20.33 -14.19 5.60
CA ASN A 55 -21.44 -13.28 5.90
C ASN A 55 -22.02 -13.41 7.34
N ASN A 56 -21.14 -13.35 8.34
CA ASN A 56 -21.49 -13.43 9.76
C ASN A 56 -20.96 -12.20 10.52
N ASP A 57 -21.38 -12.02 11.77
CA ASP A 57 -21.01 -10.85 12.58
C ASP A 57 -19.50 -10.66 12.72
N GLU A 58 -18.74 -11.75 12.80
CA GLU A 58 -17.29 -11.70 12.90
C GLU A 58 -16.66 -11.18 11.61
N ALA A 59 -17.12 -11.68 10.46
CA ALA A 59 -16.65 -11.25 9.15
C ALA A 59 -16.97 -9.77 8.89
N ILE A 60 -18.13 -9.29 9.33
CA ILE A 60 -18.51 -7.88 9.26
C ILE A 60 -17.56 -7.04 10.13
N LYS A 61 -17.32 -7.45 11.37
CA LYS A 61 -16.39 -6.73 12.28
C LYS A 61 -14.99 -6.66 11.71
N GLN A 62 -14.47 -7.76 11.17
CA GLN A 62 -13.14 -7.79 10.56
C GLN A 62 -13.04 -6.89 9.34
N TYR A 63 -14.04 -6.93 8.45
CA TYR A 63 -14.09 -6.04 7.30
C TYR A 63 -14.12 -4.56 7.72
N VAL A 64 -14.99 -4.17 8.64
CA VAL A 64 -15.07 -2.80 9.15
C VAL A 64 -13.75 -2.36 9.77
N LEU A 65 -13.13 -3.21 10.59
CA LEU A 65 -11.85 -2.90 11.22
C LEU A 65 -10.73 -2.66 10.19
N MET A 66 -10.63 -3.50 9.16
CA MET A 66 -9.59 -3.37 8.14
C MET A 66 -9.86 -2.18 7.21
N ARG A 67 -11.14 -1.95 6.86
CA ARG A 67 -11.57 -0.77 6.11
C ARG A 67 -11.21 0.52 6.88
N ASP A 68 -11.49 0.55 8.18
CA ASP A 68 -11.25 1.73 9.01
C ASP A 68 -9.76 2.04 9.15
N LYS A 69 -8.93 0.99 9.22
CA LYS A 69 -7.47 1.15 9.15
C LYS A 69 -7.01 1.79 7.84
N LEU A 70 -7.63 1.46 6.69
CA LEU A 70 -7.25 2.08 5.42
C LEU A 70 -7.43 3.60 5.44
N PHE A 71 -8.48 4.14 6.07
CA PHE A 71 -8.68 5.60 6.16
C PHE A 71 -7.51 6.34 6.84
N LEU A 72 -6.72 5.67 7.68
CA LEU A 72 -5.59 6.28 8.37
C LEU A 72 -4.29 6.31 7.56
N MET A 73 -4.14 5.42 6.59
CA MET A 73 -2.85 5.12 5.96
C MET A 73 -2.86 5.16 4.43
N ALA A 74 -4.01 4.94 3.82
CA ALA A 74 -4.15 4.93 2.37
C ALA A 74 -4.07 6.35 1.82
N SER A 75 -3.73 6.48 0.53
CA SER A 75 -3.81 7.78 -0.14
C SER A 75 -5.27 8.21 -0.33
N GLU A 76 -5.48 9.52 -0.48
CA GLU A 76 -6.80 10.09 -0.77
C GLU A 76 -7.44 9.45 -2.00
N GLU A 77 -6.65 9.17 -3.04
CA GLU A 77 -7.12 8.53 -4.28
C GLU A 77 -7.64 7.12 -4.02
N VAL A 78 -6.94 6.32 -3.20
CA VAL A 78 -7.40 4.98 -2.80
C VAL A 78 -8.70 5.07 -2.02
N ILE A 79 -8.81 6.01 -1.10
CA ILE A 79 -10.04 6.20 -0.32
C ILE A 79 -11.22 6.62 -1.19
N LYS A 80 -11.00 7.49 -2.19
CA LYS A 80 -12.04 7.85 -3.16
C LYS A 80 -12.54 6.63 -3.93
N GLU A 81 -11.62 5.84 -4.49
CA GLU A 81 -12.00 4.63 -5.23
C GLU A 81 -12.64 3.57 -4.34
N LEU A 82 -12.24 3.47 -3.07
CA LEU A 82 -12.85 2.59 -2.08
C LEU A 82 -14.33 2.96 -1.86
N LEU A 83 -14.61 4.24 -1.59
CA LEU A 83 -15.97 4.73 -1.40
C LEU A 83 -16.82 4.57 -2.67
N GLN A 84 -16.22 4.77 -3.85
CA GLN A 84 -16.89 4.52 -5.14
C GLN A 84 -17.23 3.03 -5.32
N PHE A 85 -16.32 2.13 -4.96
CA PHE A 85 -16.58 0.70 -4.98
C PHE A 85 -17.69 0.29 -4.03
N GLU A 86 -17.68 0.78 -2.79
CA GLU A 86 -18.72 0.48 -1.80
C GLU A 86 -20.10 1.00 -2.23
N HIS A 87 -20.18 2.20 -2.79
CA HIS A 87 -21.44 2.82 -3.18
C HIS A 87 -22.00 2.29 -4.51
N ASN A 88 -21.13 2.12 -5.51
CA ASN A 88 -21.51 1.85 -6.89
C ASN A 88 -21.15 0.46 -7.38
N GLY A 89 -20.29 -0.29 -6.69
CA GLY A 89 -19.89 -1.65 -7.07
C GLY A 89 -20.62 -2.74 -6.30
N VAL A 90 -20.79 -2.56 -4.98
CA VAL A 90 -21.40 -3.58 -4.12
C VAL A 90 -22.88 -3.78 -4.44
N GLY A 91 -23.29 -5.04 -4.61
CA GLY A 91 -24.69 -5.42 -4.89
C GLY A 91 -25.18 -5.03 -6.29
N LYS A 92 -24.30 -4.57 -7.18
CA LYS A 92 -24.63 -4.26 -8.59
C LYS A 92 -24.32 -5.44 -9.51
N SER A 93 -24.55 -5.25 -10.82
CA SER A 93 -24.17 -6.26 -11.81
C SER A 93 -22.67 -6.55 -11.78
N GLN A 94 -22.29 -7.77 -12.16
CA GLN A 94 -20.91 -8.22 -12.12
C GLN A 94 -19.95 -7.30 -12.89
N GLU A 95 -20.35 -6.83 -14.07
CA GLU A 95 -19.53 -5.89 -14.87
C GLU A 95 -19.26 -4.57 -14.12
N VAL A 96 -20.27 -4.04 -13.44
CA VAL A 96 -20.16 -2.79 -12.69
C VAL A 96 -19.30 -3.00 -11.44
N HIS A 97 -19.57 -4.08 -10.71
CA HIS A 97 -18.79 -4.50 -9.56
C HIS A 97 -17.29 -4.64 -9.91
N ASP A 98 -16.99 -5.42 -10.94
CA ASP A 98 -15.61 -5.73 -11.35
C ASP A 98 -14.88 -4.49 -11.87
N LYS A 99 -15.61 -3.56 -12.51
CA LYS A 99 -15.06 -2.25 -12.92
C LYS A 99 -14.58 -1.45 -11.72
N TYR A 100 -15.42 -1.26 -10.70
CA TYR A 100 -15.04 -0.46 -9.53
C TYR A 100 -13.99 -1.17 -8.67
N LEU A 101 -14.08 -2.49 -8.51
CA LEU A 101 -13.04 -3.27 -7.82
C LEU A 101 -11.69 -3.13 -8.54
N THR A 102 -11.69 -3.22 -9.88
CA THR A 102 -10.48 -3.04 -10.69
C THR A 102 -9.89 -1.63 -10.50
N ASN A 103 -10.71 -0.59 -10.43
CA ASN A 103 -10.24 0.77 -10.18
C ASN A 103 -9.63 0.94 -8.79
N LEU A 104 -10.26 0.39 -7.75
CA LEU A 104 -9.72 0.37 -6.39
C LEU A 104 -8.34 -0.31 -6.35
N ILE A 105 -8.21 -1.49 -6.97
CA ILE A 105 -6.93 -2.22 -7.01
C ILE A 105 -5.87 -1.43 -7.81
N LYS A 106 -6.25 -0.75 -8.89
CA LYS A 106 -5.33 0.14 -9.62
C LYS A 106 -4.82 1.28 -8.73
N ALA A 107 -5.71 1.95 -8.01
CA ALA A 107 -5.34 3.03 -7.10
C ALA A 107 -4.39 2.54 -5.99
N ILE A 108 -4.67 1.37 -5.40
CA ILE A 108 -3.80 0.74 -4.37
C ILE A 108 -2.40 0.51 -4.92
N ARG A 109 -2.28 0.01 -6.15
CA ARG A 109 -0.98 -0.27 -6.77
C ARG A 109 -0.19 1.01 -7.09
N VAL A 110 -0.89 2.07 -7.50
CA VAL A 110 -0.29 3.40 -7.69
C VAL A 110 0.24 3.92 -6.35
N ASP A 111 -0.52 3.82 -5.26
CA ASP A 111 -0.07 4.23 -3.92
C ASP A 111 1.16 3.43 -3.45
N LEU A 112 1.21 2.12 -3.75
CA LEU A 112 2.36 1.26 -3.48
C LEU A 112 3.56 1.46 -4.44
N LYS A 113 3.40 2.29 -5.48
CA LYS A 113 4.41 2.54 -6.53
C LYS A 113 4.85 1.26 -7.27
N LEU A 114 3.90 0.36 -7.54
CA LEU A 114 4.14 -0.88 -8.27
C LEU A 114 4.19 -0.62 -9.79
N LYS A 115 5.26 -1.05 -10.46
CA LYS A 115 5.61 -0.68 -11.85
C LYS A 115 4.92 -1.49 -12.97
N ASN A 116 3.80 -2.17 -12.74
CA ASN A 116 3.17 -3.00 -13.78
C ASN A 116 1.75 -2.54 -14.15
N ASN A 117 1.60 -2.16 -15.42
CA ASN A 117 0.43 -1.50 -16.02
C ASN A 117 -0.58 -2.46 -16.68
N GLN A 118 -0.27 -3.75 -16.80
CA GLN A 118 -1.17 -4.73 -17.42
C GLN A 118 -1.79 -5.62 -16.34
N LEU A 119 -3.05 -5.35 -16.00
CA LEU A 119 -3.81 -6.14 -15.03
C LEU A 119 -5.00 -6.81 -15.73
N PRO A 120 -5.27 -8.09 -15.41
CA PRO A 120 -6.53 -8.71 -15.78
C PRO A 120 -7.68 -8.07 -14.99
N ILE A 121 -8.89 -8.21 -15.50
CA ILE A 121 -10.10 -7.84 -14.76
C ILE A 121 -10.25 -8.83 -13.61
N LEU A 122 -10.37 -8.32 -12.38
CA LEU A 122 -10.54 -9.13 -11.19
C LEU A 122 -12.03 -9.39 -10.95
N TYR A 123 -12.37 -10.63 -10.64
CA TYR A 123 -13.73 -11.09 -10.36
C TYR A 123 -13.72 -11.94 -9.10
N PHE A 124 -14.79 -11.88 -8.32
CA PHE A 124 -15.02 -12.88 -7.27
C PHE A 124 -15.63 -14.13 -7.91
N LYS A 125 -15.06 -15.31 -7.63
CA LYS A 125 -15.60 -16.58 -8.11
C LYS A 125 -16.91 -16.86 -7.35
N ARG A 126 -17.97 -17.20 -8.10
CA ARG A 126 -19.24 -17.70 -7.54
C ARG A 126 -19.05 -19.00 -6.79
#